data_AF-A0A7S2LDF3-F1
#
_entry.id   AF-A0A7S2LDF3-F1
#
_cell.length_a   1.000
_cell.length_b   1.000
_cell.length_c   1.000
_cell.angle_alpha   90.00
_cell.angle_beta   90.00
_cell.angle_gamma   90.00
#
_symmetry.space_group_name_H-M   'P 1'
#
loop_
_entity.id
_entity.type
_entity.pdbx_description
1 polymer ?
#
loop_
_entity_poly.entity_id
_entity_poly.type
_entity_poly.pdbx_seq_one_letter_code
_entity_poly.pdbx_strand_id
1 'polypeptide(L)'
;VIGTRKVSYIIYLTDAKPEWTDSDGGRLELYDAIAEEDRFVPGALPVKTVLPAFNSMAYFVVEPGVSFHSVQEVFCDRPRLSIQGWYHTKEAPSQIENATLQRLKSTGEGENTEGTFQPMADEAATAVAAAETEGNG
;
A
#
# COMPACT_ATOMS: atom_id res chain seq x y z
N VAL A 1 -7.33 -9.79 1.76
CA VAL A 1 -6.91 -11.14 1.30
C VAL A 1 -7.73 -11.55 0.09
N ILE A 2 -7.13 -12.25 -0.88
CA ILE A 2 -7.75 -12.59 -2.17
C ILE A 2 -7.55 -14.07 -2.47
N GLY A 3 -8.62 -14.77 -2.85
CA GLY A 3 -8.57 -16.15 -3.35
C GLY A 3 -7.91 -17.13 -2.38
N THR A 4 -7.05 -18.00 -2.91
CA THR A 4 -6.40 -19.09 -2.16
C THR A 4 -4.97 -18.76 -1.71
N ARG A 5 -4.60 -17.47 -1.67
CA ARG A 5 -3.26 -17.02 -1.26
C ARG A 5 -3.03 -17.36 0.22
N LYS A 6 -1.91 -18.01 0.53
CA LYS A 6 -1.56 -18.45 1.90
C LYS A 6 -0.27 -17.82 2.42
N VAL A 7 0.73 -17.64 1.58
CA VAL A 7 2.00 -17.00 1.95
C VAL A 7 2.31 -15.94 0.92
N SER A 8 2.52 -14.70 1.38
CA SER A 8 3.02 -13.61 0.56
C SER A 8 4.54 -13.61 0.62
N TYR A 9 5.21 -13.31 -0.49
CA TYR A 9 6.65 -13.11 -0.52
C TYR A 9 7.03 -11.90 -1.36
N ILE A 10 8.16 -11.29 -1.02
CA ILE A 10 8.79 -10.18 -1.75
C ILE A 10 10.29 -10.48 -1.79
N ILE A 11 10.84 -10.63 -3.00
CA ILE A 11 12.29 -10.78 -3.25
C ILE A 11 12.81 -9.42 -3.72
N TYR A 12 13.80 -8.89 -3.02
CA TYR A 12 14.36 -7.57 -3.29
C TYR A 12 15.57 -7.66 -4.23
N LEU A 13 15.49 -6.90 -5.31
CA LEU A 13 16.50 -6.79 -6.37
C LEU A 13 16.96 -5.33 -6.52
N THR A 14 17.00 -4.60 -5.40
CA THR A 14 17.53 -3.24 -5.28
C THR A 14 19.03 -3.22 -5.58
N ASP A 15 19.62 -2.02 -5.66
CA ASP A 15 21.07 -1.92 -5.86
C ASP A 15 21.84 -2.65 -4.75
N ALA A 16 22.80 -3.48 -5.15
CA ALA A 16 23.74 -4.09 -4.20
C ALA A 16 24.68 -3.03 -3.61
N LYS A 17 25.00 -1.98 -4.39
CA LYS A 17 25.82 -0.83 -3.97
C LYS A 17 25.40 0.45 -4.72
N PRO A 18 25.30 1.61 -4.04
CA PRO A 18 25.32 1.73 -2.58
C PRO A 18 24.12 1.00 -1.97
N GLU A 19 24.31 0.46 -0.76
CA GLU A 19 23.26 -0.27 -0.06
C GLU A 19 22.02 0.61 0.17
N TRP A 20 20.86 -0.03 0.31
CA TRP A 20 19.61 0.66 0.64
C TRP A 20 19.60 1.05 2.12
N THR A 21 19.28 2.30 2.41
CA THR A 21 19.34 2.88 3.77
C THR A 21 17.99 3.45 4.19
N ASP A 22 17.91 3.89 5.45
CA ASP A 22 16.68 4.50 5.99
C ASP A 22 16.29 5.79 5.25
N SER A 23 17.26 6.58 4.78
CA SER A 23 17.01 7.82 4.04
C SER A 23 16.48 7.59 2.62
N ASP A 24 16.62 6.38 2.08
CA ASP A 24 16.09 6.02 0.76
C ASP A 24 14.58 5.71 0.77
N GLY A 25 13.97 5.51 1.95
CA GLY A 25 12.57 5.10 2.09
C GLY A 25 12.31 3.67 1.63
N GLY A 26 11.14 3.37 1.06
CA GLY A 26 10.87 2.07 0.43
C GLY A 26 10.76 0.87 1.37
N ARG A 27 10.58 1.09 2.67
CA ARG A 27 10.48 0.00 3.65
C ARG A 27 9.21 -0.83 3.43
N LEU A 28 9.29 -2.13 3.71
CA LEU A 28 8.09 -2.90 4.00
C LEU A 28 7.61 -2.50 5.40
N GLU A 29 6.38 -2.05 5.51
CA GLU A 29 5.75 -1.61 6.75
C GLU A 29 4.70 -2.65 7.19
N LEU A 30 4.72 -3.05 8.45
CA LEU A 30 3.77 -3.98 9.05
C LEU A 30 2.99 -3.28 10.16
N TYR A 31 1.69 -3.50 10.20
CA TYR A 31 0.77 -2.86 11.14
C TYR A 31 0.13 -3.92 12.04
N ASP A 32 -0.13 -3.52 13.28
CA ASP A 32 -0.95 -4.33 14.18
C ASP A 32 -2.39 -4.43 13.68
N ALA A 33 -3.03 -5.56 13.98
CA ALA A 33 -4.46 -5.77 13.80
C ALA A 33 -5.17 -5.42 15.11
N ILE A 34 -5.74 -4.21 15.17
CA ILE A 34 -6.47 -3.70 16.34
C ILE A 34 -7.91 -4.19 16.28
N ALA A 35 -8.37 -4.85 17.35
CA ALA A 35 -9.75 -5.30 17.46
C ALA A 35 -10.71 -4.11 17.64
N GLU A 36 -11.72 -4.02 16.79
CA GLU A 36 -12.90 -3.16 16.90
C GLU A 36 -14.12 -4.07 16.85
N GLU A 37 -15.17 -3.82 17.63
CA GLU A 37 -16.46 -4.56 17.66
C GLU A 37 -16.49 -5.95 16.98
N ASP A 38 -16.61 -5.99 15.66
CA ASP A 38 -16.76 -7.18 14.83
C ASP A 38 -15.59 -7.43 13.84
N ARG A 39 -14.45 -6.74 13.99
CA ARG A 39 -13.37 -6.70 13.00
C ARG A 39 -12.00 -6.38 13.57
N PHE A 40 -11.03 -6.47 12.67
CA PHE A 40 -9.70 -5.93 12.90
C PHE A 40 -9.42 -4.80 11.90
N VAL A 41 -8.83 -3.72 12.41
CA VAL A 41 -8.35 -2.59 11.60
C VAL A 41 -6.85 -2.42 11.78
N PRO A 42 -6.12 -1.90 10.79
CA PRO A 42 -4.70 -1.60 10.97
C PRO A 42 -4.52 -0.46 11.98
N GLY A 43 -3.48 -0.56 12.80
CA GLY A 43 -3.01 0.60 13.57
C GLY A 43 -2.61 1.78 12.67
N ALA A 44 -2.64 2.99 13.22
CA ALA A 44 -2.32 4.20 12.45
C ALA A 44 -0.84 4.30 12.06
N LEU A 45 0.05 3.66 12.82
CA LEU A 45 1.49 3.66 12.60
C LEU A 45 2.02 2.23 12.46
N PRO A 46 3.06 2.01 11.62
CA PRO A 46 3.67 0.70 11.50
C PRO A 46 4.40 0.33 12.79
N VAL A 47 4.25 -0.91 13.22
CA VAL A 47 4.92 -1.47 14.41
C VAL A 47 6.25 -2.13 14.09
N LYS A 48 6.44 -2.48 12.81
CA LYS A 48 7.68 -3.06 12.32
C LYS A 48 7.94 -2.62 10.89
N THR A 49 9.19 -2.37 10.58
CA THR A 49 9.63 -2.02 9.23
C THR A 49 10.86 -2.80 8.82
N VAL A 50 11.00 -3.08 7.52
CA VAL A 50 12.12 -3.87 6.96
C VAL A 50 12.67 -3.17 5.72
N LEU A 51 13.99 -2.99 5.66
CA LEU A 51 14.69 -2.44 4.49
C LEU A 51 14.70 -3.44 3.32
N PRO A 52 14.53 -2.97 2.06
CA PRO A 52 14.59 -3.81 0.87
C PRO A 52 16.06 -4.08 0.47
N ALA A 53 16.79 -4.86 1.26
CA ALA A 53 18.19 -5.19 0.97
C ALA A 53 18.33 -6.10 -0.25
N PHE A 54 19.34 -5.88 -1.10
CA PHE A 54 19.59 -6.71 -2.28
C PHE A 54 19.71 -8.20 -1.92
N ASN A 55 19.10 -9.06 -2.74
CA ASN A 55 19.12 -10.52 -2.59
C ASN A 55 18.57 -11.00 -1.23
N SER A 56 17.62 -10.25 -0.67
CA SER A 56 16.87 -10.65 0.52
C SER A 56 15.41 -10.95 0.16
N MET A 57 14.75 -11.73 1.02
CA MET A 57 13.34 -12.08 0.86
C MET A 57 12.58 -11.81 2.16
N ALA A 58 11.50 -11.04 2.07
CA ALA A 58 10.47 -10.97 3.10
C ALA A 58 9.34 -11.95 2.76
N TYR A 59 8.80 -12.64 3.76
CA TYR A 59 7.61 -13.46 3.61
C TYR A 59 6.76 -13.45 4.88
N PHE A 60 5.46 -13.65 4.72
CA PHE A 60 4.51 -13.72 5.83
C PHE A 60 3.24 -14.49 5.43
N VAL A 61 2.54 -15.02 6.43
CA VAL A 61 1.26 -15.69 6.24
C VAL A 61 0.20 -14.66 5.86
N VAL A 62 -0.61 -15.00 4.87
CA VAL A 62 -1.75 -14.19 4.44
C VAL A 62 -2.93 -14.52 5.35
N GLU A 63 -3.38 -13.54 6.13
CA GLU A 63 -4.44 -13.71 7.12
C GLU A 63 -5.54 -12.65 6.90
N PRO A 64 -6.78 -13.06 6.57
CA PRO A 64 -7.90 -12.14 6.38
C PRO A 64 -8.11 -11.23 7.58
N GLY A 65 -8.16 -9.92 7.34
CA GLY A 65 -8.34 -8.92 8.40
C GLY A 65 -7.14 -8.71 9.32
N VAL A 66 -6.00 -9.38 9.13
CA VAL A 66 -4.88 -9.32 10.08
C VAL A 66 -3.57 -8.92 9.44
N SER A 67 -3.22 -9.49 8.28
CA SER A 67 -1.90 -9.30 7.66
C SER A 67 -1.77 -7.95 6.91
N PHE A 68 -1.94 -6.84 7.63
CA PHE A 68 -1.86 -5.48 7.12
C PHE A 68 -0.40 -5.06 6.88
N HIS A 69 -0.13 -4.55 5.68
CA HIS A 69 1.20 -4.06 5.30
C HIS A 69 1.10 -3.04 4.17
N SER A 70 2.11 -2.19 4.07
CA SER A 70 2.31 -1.23 2.98
C SER A 70 3.77 -1.21 2.55
N VAL A 71 4.05 -0.47 1.48
CA VAL A 71 5.40 -0.09 1.08
C VAL A 71 5.51 1.41 1.30
N GLN A 72 6.45 1.82 2.15
CA GLN A 72 6.78 3.22 2.37
C GLN A 72 7.19 3.87 1.04
N GLU A 73 6.88 5.15 0.87
CA GLU A 73 7.36 5.95 -0.26
C GLU A 73 8.90 5.85 -0.40
N VAL A 74 9.37 5.85 -1.64
CA VAL A 74 10.80 5.85 -1.98
C VAL A 74 11.23 7.30 -2.13
N PHE A 75 12.26 7.71 -1.39
CA PHE A 75 12.73 9.10 -1.34
C PHE A 75 13.95 9.37 -2.23
N CYS A 76 14.56 8.32 -2.77
CA CYS A 76 15.72 8.41 -3.64
C CYS A 76 15.35 8.21 -5.13
N ASP A 77 16.22 8.65 -6.03
CA ASP A 77 16.05 8.53 -7.48
C ASP A 77 16.55 7.17 -8.02
N ARG A 78 16.47 6.12 -7.20
CA ARG A 78 16.93 4.75 -7.56
C ARG A 78 15.75 3.79 -7.57
N PRO A 79 15.68 2.87 -8.55
CA PRO A 79 14.54 1.97 -8.66
C PRO A 79 14.54 0.95 -7.52
N ARG A 80 13.42 0.90 -6.77
CA ARG A 80 13.18 -0.14 -5.78
C ARG A 80 12.63 -1.43 -6.43
N LEU A 81 13.47 -2.13 -7.18
CA LEU A 81 13.06 -3.33 -7.91
C LEU A 81 12.79 -4.51 -6.96
N SER A 82 11.66 -5.20 -7.18
CA SER A 82 11.31 -6.42 -6.44
C SER A 82 10.45 -7.36 -7.28
N ILE A 83 10.47 -8.65 -6.92
CA ILE A 83 9.53 -9.66 -7.42
C ILE A 83 8.66 -10.07 -6.24
N GLN A 84 7.34 -9.85 -6.37
CA GLN A 84 6.38 -10.24 -5.35
C GLN A 84 5.39 -11.29 -5.87
N GLY A 85 4.89 -12.12 -4.98
CA GLY A 85 3.91 -13.14 -5.33
C GLY A 85 3.34 -13.85 -4.13
N TRP A 86 2.61 -14.93 -4.41
CA TRP A 86 1.96 -15.73 -3.38
C TRP A 86 2.12 -17.22 -3.64
N TYR A 87 2.31 -17.98 -2.56
CA TYR A 87 2.00 -19.40 -2.56
C TYR A 87 0.53 -19.61 -2.25
N HIS A 88 -0.06 -20.57 -2.96
CA HIS A 88 -1.48 -20.89 -2.88
C HIS A 88 -1.71 -22.22 -2.16
N THR A 89 -2.85 -22.34 -1.50
CA THR A 89 -3.39 -23.63 -1.02
C THR A 89 -4.57 -24.08 -1.89
N LYS A 90 -5.05 -25.31 -1.67
CA LYS A 90 -6.19 -25.88 -2.39
C LYS A 90 -7.49 -25.14 -2.10
N GLU A 91 -7.67 -24.73 -0.85
CA GLU A 91 -8.91 -24.09 -0.35
C GLU A 91 -8.65 -22.64 0.03
N ALA A 92 -9.68 -21.81 0.08
CA ALA A 92 -9.52 -20.45 0.58
C ALA A 92 -9.18 -20.46 2.09
N PRO A 93 -8.44 -19.46 2.60
CA PRO A 93 -8.25 -19.30 4.03
C PRO A 93 -9.60 -19.24 4.76
N SER A 94 -9.65 -19.78 5.98
CA SER A 94 -10.76 -19.54 6.90
C SER A 94 -10.93 -18.03 7.12
N GLN A 95 -12.16 -17.60 7.41
CA GLN A 95 -12.49 -16.21 7.69
C GLN A 95 -12.26 -15.25 6.52
N ILE A 96 -12.44 -15.74 5.29
CA ILE A 96 -12.27 -14.91 4.08
C ILE A 96 -13.20 -13.70 4.08
N GLU A 97 -14.35 -13.78 4.76
CA GLU A 97 -15.31 -12.69 5.00
C GLU A 97 -14.69 -11.48 5.70
N ASN A 98 -13.64 -11.69 6.51
CA ASN A 98 -12.89 -10.62 7.17
C ASN A 98 -11.90 -9.93 6.23
N ALA A 99 -11.77 -10.39 4.97
CA ALA A 99 -10.95 -9.69 3.99
C ALA A 99 -11.58 -8.33 3.63
N THR A 100 -10.76 -7.28 3.65
CA THR A 100 -11.16 -5.89 3.35
C THR A 100 -12.04 -5.75 2.12
N LEU A 101 -11.75 -6.48 1.03
CA LEU A 101 -12.54 -6.43 -0.20
C LEU A 101 -13.95 -7.01 -0.06
N GLN A 102 -14.13 -8.10 0.70
CA GLN A 102 -15.46 -8.66 0.91
C GLN A 102 -16.31 -7.74 1.79
N ARG A 103 -15.66 -7.06 2.75
CA ARG A 103 -16.34 -6.09 3.60
C ARG A 103 -16.72 -4.80 2.88
N LEU A 104 -15.84 -4.24 2.04
CA LEU A 104 -16.19 -3.07 1.21
C LEU A 104 -17.42 -3.37 0.32
N LYS A 105 -17.57 -4.61 -0.14
CA LYS A 105 -18.74 -5.06 -0.90
C LYS A 105 -20.00 -5.26 -0.04
N SER A 106 -19.87 -5.47 1.26
CA SER A 106 -21.01 -5.69 2.17
C SER A 106 -21.50 -4.41 2.85
N THR A 107 -20.62 -3.41 3.05
CA THR A 107 -20.99 -2.16 3.73
C THR A 107 -21.73 -1.18 2.82
N GLY A 108 -21.56 -1.29 1.50
CA GLY A 108 -22.46 -0.63 0.55
C GLY A 108 -23.65 -1.54 0.28
N GLU A 109 -24.87 -1.07 0.45
CA GLU A 109 -26.10 -1.74 0.03
C GLU A 109 -26.20 -1.84 -1.50
N GLY A 110 -25.14 -2.30 -2.19
CA GLY A 110 -25.04 -2.33 -3.64
C GLY A 110 -24.87 -0.96 -4.32
N GLU A 111 -24.66 0.14 -3.57
CA GLU A 111 -24.41 1.44 -4.18
C GLU A 111 -22.97 1.51 -4.74
N ASN A 112 -22.87 1.78 -6.05
CA ASN A 112 -21.61 2.02 -6.74
C ASN A 112 -20.89 3.23 -6.11
N THR A 113 -19.76 2.99 -5.44
CA THR A 113 -18.87 4.04 -4.92
C THR A 113 -17.89 4.58 -5.96
N GLU A 114 -18.00 4.15 -7.21
CA GLU A 114 -17.33 4.78 -8.36
C GLU A 114 -17.96 6.16 -8.63
N GLY A 115 -17.66 7.13 -7.78
CA GLY A 115 -17.88 8.53 -8.11
C GLY A 115 -17.01 8.90 -9.31
N THR A 116 -17.56 9.66 -10.26
CA THR A 116 -16.77 10.28 -11.33
C THR A 116 -15.61 11.03 -10.69
N PHE A 117 -14.37 10.68 -11.07
CA PHE A 117 -13.18 11.37 -10.60
C PHE A 117 -13.32 12.88 -10.84
N GLN A 118 -13.35 13.66 -9.76
CA GLN A 118 -13.29 15.11 -9.80
C GLN A 118 -11.84 15.50 -9.49
N PRO A 119 -11.04 15.90 -10.50
CA PRO A 119 -9.72 16.44 -10.22
C PRO A 119 -9.85 17.67 -9.32
N MET A 120 -8.95 17.81 -8.35
CA MET A 120 -8.81 19.07 -7.62
C MET A 120 -8.59 20.20 -8.63
N ALA A 121 -9.37 21.27 -8.52
CA ALA A 121 -9.15 22.45 -9.32
C ALA A 121 -7.72 22.95 -9.05
N ASP A 122 -6.96 23.13 -10.12
CA ASP A 122 -5.62 23.68 -10.06
C ASP A 122 -5.70 25.17 -9.74
N GLU A 123 -5.77 25.52 -8.45
CA GLU A 123 -5.72 26.93 -8.02
C GLU A 123 -4.39 27.61 -8.38
N ALA A 124 -3.36 26.85 -8.79
CA ALA A 124 -2.08 27.42 -9.23
C ALA A 124 -2.16 28.03 -10.64
N ALA A 125 -3.06 27.57 -11.51
CA ALA A 125 -3.21 28.11 -12.87
C ALA A 125 -3.92 29.48 -12.88
N THR A 126 -4.78 29.76 -11.90
CA THR A 126 -5.54 31.03 -11.83
C THR A 126 -4.67 32.20 -11.35
N ALA A 127 -3.61 31.94 -10.58
CA ALA A 127 -2.72 32.98 -10.07
C ALA A 127 -1.73 33.51 -11.12
N VAL A 128 -1.33 32.68 -12.09
CA VAL A 128 -0.34 33.07 -13.12
C VAL A 128 -0.98 33.92 -14.22
N ALA A 129 -2.25 33.64 -14.60
CA ALA A 129 -2.94 34.41 -15.63
C ALA A 129 -3.32 35.85 -15.20
N ALA A 130 -3.46 36.11 -13.90
CA ALA A 130 -3.77 37.46 -13.40
C ALA A 130 -2.55 38.39 -13.38
N ALA A 131 -1.33 37.84 -13.36
CA ALA A 131 -0.09 38.62 -13.27
C ALA A 131 0.45 39.09 -14.63
N GLU A 132 0.00 38.52 -15.76
CA GLU A 132 0.51 38.87 -17.10
C GLU A 132 -0.28 39.99 -17.80
N THR A 133 -1.39 40.48 -17.23
CA THR A 133 -2.18 41.60 -17.81
C THR A 133 -1.89 42.99 -17.22
N GLU A 134 -0.99 43.14 -16.25
CA GLU A 134 -0.63 44.45 -15.66
C GLU A 134 0.77 44.96 -16.05
N GLY A 135 1.37 44.41 -17.11
CA GLY A 135 2.75 44.72 -17.53
C GLY A 135 2.91 45.21 -18.96
N ASN A 136 1.98 45.99 -19.51
CA ASN A 136 2.23 46.76 -20.73
C ASN A 136 1.35 48.02 -20.78
N GLY A 137 1.81 49.07 -20.10
CA GLY A 137 1.27 50.44 -20.14
C GLY A 137 2.39 51.43 -19.90
#